data_AF-F3FIT3-F1
#
_entry.id   AF-F3FIT3-F1
#
_cell.length_a   1.000
_cell.length_b   1.000
_cell.length_c   1.000
_cell.angle_alpha   90.00
_cell.angle_beta   90.00
_cell.angle_gamma   90.00
#
_symmetry.space_group_name_H-M   'P 1'
#
loop_
_entity.id
_entity.type
_entity.pdbx_description
1 polymer ?
#
loop_
_entity_poly.entity_id
_entity_poly.type
_entity_poly.pdbx_seq_one_letter_code
_entity_poly.pdbx_strand_id
1 'polypeptide(L)'
;PPANQEMRIAIGDLNWRPWMEEAVAARRSEAYAALRAMPKLGNMPALANNKVKLLINGEETFGAIFQAIREAKKTILIQFFIIHDDKLGRELQSLLLEKAAEGVAIFVLYDRIGSHALPGAYIDKLRDGGVQIKAFATRGGWLNRFQINFRNHRKIVVVDGLKGYIGGHNVGDEYMGLKPPLAPWRDTHVQVIGPVVACLQESFAEDWFWATRELPPLSLPDEFPEDGVLCQLLTSGPADAQETCSLFFVEAIHAAEERVWITSPYFIPDEAVTAALTLAVLRGVDVRLLLPSRPDHYVVYAASSLYAFDAVRAGVRVFRYEPGFLHQKVVLVDNEITAIGSANLDNRSFRLNFELMLLTVDSDFSSQVESMLTADFNLAREISVQESHETRRLHQLGMRVARLISPIL
;
A
#
# COMPACT_ATOMS: atom_id res chain seq x y z
N PRO A 1 22.26 -6.49 -0.58
CA PRO A 1 22.49 -7.95 -0.36
C PRO A 1 22.90 -8.64 -1.68
N PRO A 2 23.60 -9.80 -1.65
CA PRO A 2 24.02 -10.55 -2.85
C PRO A 2 22.88 -10.86 -3.83
N ALA A 3 21.67 -11.05 -3.28
CA ALA A 3 20.41 -11.22 -4.02
C ALA A 3 20.11 -10.06 -4.99
N ASN A 4 20.43 -8.82 -4.61
CA ASN A 4 20.22 -7.65 -5.46
C ASN A 4 21.23 -7.61 -6.63
N GLN A 5 22.36 -8.31 -6.54
CA GLN A 5 23.37 -8.31 -7.61
C GLN A 5 23.01 -9.31 -8.70
N GLU A 6 22.58 -10.53 -8.35
CA GLU A 6 22.08 -11.52 -9.31
C GLU A 6 20.82 -11.02 -10.02
N MET A 7 19.90 -10.39 -9.29
CA MET A 7 18.72 -9.76 -9.88
C MET A 7 19.09 -8.61 -10.82
N ARG A 8 20.01 -7.72 -10.44
CA ARG A 8 20.47 -6.62 -11.31
C ARG A 8 21.10 -7.11 -12.61
N ILE A 9 21.85 -8.22 -12.57
CA ILE A 9 22.44 -8.83 -13.76
C ILE A 9 21.35 -9.35 -14.70
N ALA A 10 20.37 -10.10 -14.17
CA ALA A 10 19.30 -10.66 -14.97
C ALA A 10 18.28 -9.62 -15.48
N ILE A 11 18.06 -8.54 -14.72
CA ILE A 11 17.31 -7.36 -15.15
C ILE A 11 18.03 -6.68 -16.33
N GLY A 12 19.36 -6.64 -16.33
CA GLY A 12 20.18 -5.94 -17.34
C GLY A 12 19.94 -6.36 -18.80
N ASP A 13 19.38 -7.53 -19.04
CA ASP A 13 19.06 -8.05 -20.39
C ASP A 13 17.72 -7.52 -20.95
N LEU A 14 16.90 -6.85 -20.15
CA LEU A 14 15.62 -6.28 -20.59
C LEU A 14 15.80 -4.91 -21.28
N ASN A 15 14.92 -4.56 -22.23
CA ASN A 15 14.96 -3.27 -22.92
C ASN A 15 14.42 -2.14 -22.02
N TRP A 16 15.27 -1.57 -21.17
CA TRP A 16 14.91 -0.48 -20.24
C TRP A 16 14.82 0.91 -20.88
N ARG A 17 15.08 1.07 -22.18
CA ARG A 17 15.20 2.40 -22.82
C ARG A 17 13.96 3.28 -22.62
N PRO A 18 12.72 2.79 -22.86
CA PRO A 18 11.53 3.62 -22.66
C PRO A 18 11.38 4.09 -21.20
N TRP A 19 11.68 3.22 -20.24
CA TRP A 19 11.65 3.54 -18.81
C TRP A 19 12.70 4.60 -18.41
N MET A 20 13.90 4.54 -19.01
CA MET A 20 14.96 5.52 -18.75
C MET A 20 14.64 6.91 -19.30
N GLU A 21 14.00 6.99 -20.48
CA GLU A 21 13.60 8.27 -21.09
C GLU A 21 12.57 8.99 -20.22
N GLU A 22 11.60 8.26 -19.69
CA GLU A 22 10.57 8.78 -18.80
C GLU A 22 11.12 9.26 -17.46
N ALA A 23 12.09 8.53 -16.90
CA ALA A 23 12.80 8.95 -15.69
C ALA A 23 13.57 10.27 -15.89
N VAL A 24 14.03 10.54 -17.11
CA VAL A 24 14.69 11.81 -17.46
C VAL A 24 13.67 12.93 -17.62
N ALA A 25 12.51 12.67 -18.23
CA ALA A 25 11.42 13.63 -18.37
C ALA A 25 10.89 14.10 -17.00
N ALA A 26 10.66 13.16 -16.08
CA ALA A 26 10.21 13.40 -14.71
C ALA A 26 11.07 14.41 -13.93
N ARG A 27 12.40 14.38 -14.11
CA ARG A 27 13.35 15.26 -13.41
C ARG A 27 13.17 16.76 -13.73
N ARG A 28 12.36 17.10 -14.73
CA ARG A 28 12.09 18.49 -15.15
C ARG A 28 10.80 19.08 -14.55
N SER A 29 10.01 18.30 -13.80
CA SER A 29 8.75 18.78 -13.20
C SER A 29 9.00 19.63 -11.94
N GLU A 30 8.37 20.82 -11.86
CA GLU A 30 8.44 21.71 -10.69
C GLU A 30 7.73 21.14 -9.46
N ALA A 31 6.58 20.47 -9.63
CA ALA A 31 5.84 19.86 -8.53
C ALA A 31 6.62 18.72 -7.84
N TYR A 32 7.55 18.09 -8.56
CA TYR A 32 8.46 17.10 -7.99
C TYR A 32 9.60 17.72 -7.15
N ALA A 33 9.81 19.04 -7.24
CA ALA A 33 10.85 19.71 -6.45
C ALA A 33 10.57 19.68 -4.94
N ALA A 34 9.31 19.52 -4.53
CA ALA A 34 8.90 19.37 -3.13
C ALA A 34 9.21 17.98 -2.53
N LEU A 35 9.39 16.95 -3.38
CA LEU A 35 9.57 15.54 -2.98
C LEU A 35 10.94 14.97 -3.39
N ARG A 36 12.00 15.79 -3.29
CA ARG A 36 13.35 15.43 -3.79
C ARG A 36 14.02 14.27 -3.06
N ALA A 37 13.58 13.92 -1.84
CA ALA A 37 14.14 12.79 -1.12
C ALA A 37 13.43 11.47 -1.47
N MET A 38 12.16 11.50 -1.89
CA MET A 38 11.38 10.32 -2.31
C MET A 38 12.12 9.36 -3.25
N PRO A 39 12.71 9.79 -4.39
CA PRO A 39 13.37 8.85 -5.31
C PRO A 39 14.64 8.24 -4.72
N LYS A 40 15.29 8.94 -3.79
CA LYS A 40 16.46 8.39 -3.06
C LYS A 40 16.02 7.41 -1.99
N LEU A 41 14.90 7.67 -1.33
CA LEU A 41 14.32 6.80 -0.31
C LEU A 41 13.85 5.47 -0.91
N GLY A 42 13.03 5.50 -1.97
CA GLY A 42 12.49 4.29 -2.60
C GLY A 42 13.43 3.58 -3.56
N ASN A 43 14.59 4.18 -3.88
CA ASN A 43 15.53 3.69 -4.90
C ASN A 43 14.85 3.38 -6.27
N MET A 44 13.75 4.07 -6.58
CA MET A 44 12.99 3.98 -7.82
C MET A 44 12.72 5.40 -8.35
N PRO A 45 12.85 5.63 -9.66
CA PRO A 45 12.62 6.95 -10.24
C PRO A 45 11.13 7.30 -10.25
N ALA A 46 10.84 8.60 -10.28
CA ALA A 46 9.56 9.05 -10.81
C ALA A 46 9.56 8.95 -12.34
N LEU A 47 8.41 8.62 -12.90
CA LEU A 47 8.20 8.36 -14.31
C LEU A 47 7.01 9.18 -14.77
N ALA A 48 7.14 9.88 -15.90
CA ALA A 48 6.04 10.61 -16.48
C ALA A 48 5.11 9.66 -17.28
N ASN A 49 4.08 10.23 -17.89
CA ASN A 49 3.28 9.57 -18.91
C ASN A 49 2.50 8.32 -18.44
N ASN A 50 1.99 8.38 -17.20
CA ASN A 50 1.13 7.34 -16.64
C ASN A 50 -0.35 7.75 -16.67
N LYS A 51 -1.25 6.79 -16.87
CA LYS A 51 -2.69 6.96 -16.68
C LYS A 51 -3.09 6.27 -15.39
N VAL A 52 -3.73 7.02 -14.49
CA VAL A 52 -4.20 6.54 -13.20
C VAL A 52 -5.72 6.58 -13.14
N LYS A 53 -6.31 5.59 -12.48
CA LYS A 53 -7.74 5.55 -12.19
C LYS A 53 -7.96 5.13 -10.75
N LEU A 54 -8.69 5.95 -10.01
CA LEU A 54 -9.10 5.67 -8.63
C LEU A 54 -10.15 4.56 -8.64
N LEU A 55 -10.00 3.58 -7.75
CA LEU A 55 -10.93 2.47 -7.57
C LEU A 55 -11.41 2.47 -6.12
N ILE A 56 -12.71 2.67 -5.94
CA ILE A 56 -13.34 2.84 -4.63
C ILE A 56 -14.03 1.54 -4.24
N ASN A 57 -13.62 0.98 -3.09
CA ASN A 57 -14.16 -0.26 -2.52
C ASN A 57 -13.97 -1.51 -3.41
N GLY A 58 -14.45 -2.65 -2.90
CA GLY A 58 -14.19 -3.96 -3.49
C GLY A 58 -14.81 -4.16 -4.87
N GLU A 59 -16.03 -3.66 -5.11
CA GLU A 59 -16.73 -3.87 -6.39
C GLU A 59 -15.97 -3.28 -7.57
N GLU A 60 -15.56 -2.01 -7.50
CA GLU A 60 -14.77 -1.37 -8.55
C GLU A 60 -13.39 -2.01 -8.69
N THR A 61 -12.76 -2.33 -7.55
CA THR A 61 -11.40 -2.89 -7.50
C THR A 61 -11.34 -4.27 -8.15
N PHE A 62 -12.12 -5.22 -7.63
CA PHE A 62 -12.10 -6.60 -8.14
C PHE A 62 -12.79 -6.72 -9.49
N GLY A 63 -13.76 -5.85 -9.80
CA GLY A 63 -14.32 -5.74 -11.15
C GLY A 63 -13.24 -5.39 -12.18
N ALA A 64 -12.42 -4.37 -11.90
CA ALA A 64 -11.32 -3.97 -12.78
C ALA A 64 -10.21 -5.02 -12.87
N ILE A 65 -9.79 -5.60 -11.73
CA ILE A 65 -8.77 -6.66 -11.68
C ILE A 65 -9.22 -7.90 -12.47
N PHE A 66 -10.43 -8.40 -12.24
CA PHE A 66 -10.93 -9.59 -12.94
C PHE A 66 -11.13 -9.34 -14.42
N GLN A 67 -11.55 -8.13 -14.81
CA GLN A 67 -11.61 -7.76 -16.22
C GLN A 67 -10.23 -7.80 -16.89
N ALA A 68 -9.19 -7.24 -16.24
CA ALA A 68 -7.83 -7.31 -16.77
C ALA A 68 -7.33 -8.75 -16.87
N ILE A 69 -7.57 -9.58 -15.85
CA ILE A 69 -7.16 -10.99 -15.88
C ILE A 69 -7.84 -11.74 -17.04
N ARG A 70 -9.15 -11.52 -17.29
CA ARG A 70 -9.84 -12.12 -18.45
C ARG A 70 -9.18 -11.74 -19.78
N GLU A 71 -8.77 -10.49 -19.91
CA GLU A 71 -8.11 -9.95 -21.11
C GLU A 71 -6.67 -10.43 -21.29
N ALA A 72 -6.02 -10.93 -20.22
CA ALA A 72 -4.60 -11.28 -20.21
C ALA A 72 -4.21 -12.25 -21.33
N LYS A 73 -3.02 -12.06 -21.92
CA LYS A 73 -2.52 -12.84 -23.05
C LYS A 73 -1.17 -13.49 -22.81
N LYS A 74 -0.35 -12.96 -21.91
CA LYS A 74 1.05 -13.37 -21.73
C LYS A 74 1.36 -13.72 -20.29
N THR A 75 1.12 -12.80 -19.36
CA THR A 75 1.62 -12.94 -17.99
C THR A 75 0.70 -12.27 -16.98
N ILE A 76 0.50 -12.92 -15.84
CA ILE A 76 -0.20 -12.35 -14.68
C ILE A 76 0.70 -12.49 -13.46
N LEU A 77 1.02 -11.39 -12.80
CA LEU A 77 1.73 -11.34 -11.54
C LEU A 77 0.77 -10.87 -10.45
N ILE A 78 0.56 -11.67 -9.41
CA ILE A 78 -0.38 -11.37 -8.33
C ILE A 78 0.32 -11.53 -6.99
N GLN A 79 0.18 -10.52 -6.14
CA GLN A 79 0.68 -10.50 -4.79
C GLN A 79 -0.37 -9.93 -3.85
N PHE A 80 -0.70 -10.68 -2.79
CA PHE A 80 -1.61 -10.23 -1.74
C PHE A 80 -1.11 -10.67 -0.37
N PHE A 81 -1.42 -9.89 0.67
CA PHE A 81 -1.14 -10.28 2.05
C PHE A 81 -2.08 -11.42 2.51
N ILE A 82 -3.38 -11.28 2.25
CA ILE A 82 -4.40 -12.27 2.58
C ILE A 82 -5.09 -12.77 1.31
N ILE A 83 -5.23 -14.09 1.22
CA ILE A 83 -6.16 -14.76 0.30
C ILE A 83 -7.02 -15.70 1.14
N HIS A 84 -8.34 -15.60 1.01
CA HIS A 84 -9.30 -16.52 1.60
C HIS A 84 -9.87 -17.48 0.55
N ASP A 85 -10.24 -18.69 0.97
CA ASP A 85 -11.00 -19.66 0.16
C ASP A 85 -12.51 -19.46 0.37
N ASP A 86 -12.99 -18.26 0.06
CA ASP A 86 -14.40 -17.88 0.10
C ASP A 86 -14.93 -17.55 -1.30
N LYS A 87 -16.03 -16.80 -1.47
CA LYS A 87 -16.61 -16.60 -2.81
C LYS A 87 -15.66 -15.83 -3.72
N LEU A 88 -15.13 -14.70 -3.27
CA LEU A 88 -14.19 -13.89 -4.07
C LEU A 88 -12.90 -14.66 -4.37
N GLY A 89 -12.34 -15.35 -3.37
CA GLY A 89 -11.13 -16.15 -3.56
C GLY A 89 -11.31 -17.30 -4.56
N ARG A 90 -12.44 -18.01 -4.53
CA ARG A 90 -12.73 -19.07 -5.50
C ARG A 90 -13.01 -18.54 -6.90
N GLU A 91 -13.57 -17.35 -7.02
CA GLU A 91 -13.71 -16.67 -8.32
C GLU A 91 -12.34 -16.34 -8.91
N LEU A 92 -11.44 -15.74 -8.10
CA LEU A 92 -10.05 -15.52 -8.51
C LEU A 92 -9.38 -16.83 -8.90
N GLN A 93 -9.48 -17.88 -8.07
CA GLN A 93 -8.88 -19.19 -8.36
C GLN A 93 -9.34 -19.74 -9.71
N SER A 94 -10.65 -19.72 -9.96
CA SER A 94 -11.25 -20.27 -11.17
C SER A 94 -10.79 -19.51 -12.40
N LEU A 95 -10.75 -18.18 -12.31
CA LEU A 95 -10.30 -17.33 -13.40
C LEU A 95 -8.80 -17.55 -13.71
N LEU A 96 -7.95 -17.71 -12.69
CA LEU A 96 -6.54 -18.02 -12.91
C LEU A 96 -6.34 -19.40 -13.57
N LEU A 97 -7.14 -20.40 -13.19
CA LEU A 97 -7.09 -21.72 -13.82
C LEU A 97 -7.51 -21.67 -15.29
N GLU A 98 -8.54 -20.89 -15.62
CA GLU A 98 -8.98 -20.65 -17.01
C GLU A 98 -7.85 -20.02 -17.83
N LYS A 99 -7.23 -18.95 -17.33
CA LYS A 99 -6.12 -18.28 -18.03
C LYS A 99 -4.87 -19.15 -18.15
N ALA A 100 -4.58 -19.97 -17.14
CA ALA A 100 -3.48 -20.93 -17.21
C ALA A 100 -3.73 -22.00 -18.29
N ALA A 101 -4.97 -22.48 -18.43
CA ALA A 101 -5.35 -23.41 -19.50
C ALA A 101 -5.26 -22.79 -20.90
N GLU A 102 -5.43 -21.46 -21.02
CA GLU A 102 -5.16 -20.70 -22.25
C GLU A 102 -3.68 -20.46 -22.53
N GLY A 103 -2.78 -20.89 -21.64
CA GLY A 103 -1.33 -20.77 -21.79
C GLY A 103 -0.73 -19.46 -21.24
N VAL A 104 -1.50 -18.66 -20.49
CA VAL A 104 -0.98 -17.47 -19.80
C VAL A 104 -0.07 -17.90 -18.64
N ALA A 105 1.11 -17.29 -18.52
CA ALA A 105 2.02 -17.58 -17.42
C ALA A 105 1.58 -16.83 -16.14
N ILE A 106 1.28 -17.54 -15.06
CA ILE A 106 0.68 -16.95 -13.86
C ILE A 106 1.55 -17.19 -12.64
N PHE A 107 1.87 -16.11 -11.92
CA PHE A 107 2.69 -16.10 -10.73
C PHE A 107 1.90 -15.48 -9.58
N VAL A 108 1.71 -16.25 -8.51
CA VAL A 108 0.95 -15.84 -7.33
C VAL A 108 1.84 -15.91 -6.10
N LEU A 109 2.06 -14.78 -5.45
CA LEU A 109 2.74 -14.67 -4.17
C LEU A 109 1.73 -14.31 -3.07
N TYR A 110 1.78 -15.00 -1.95
CA TYR A 110 0.94 -14.68 -0.79
C TYR A 110 1.73 -14.72 0.51
N ASP A 111 1.38 -13.88 1.48
CA ASP A 111 2.03 -13.96 2.80
C ASP A 111 1.55 -15.21 3.56
N ARG A 112 2.50 -16.03 4.02
CA ARG A 112 2.20 -17.28 4.74
C ARG A 112 1.39 -17.05 6.01
N ILE A 113 1.63 -15.95 6.73
CA ILE A 113 1.03 -15.70 8.04
C ILE A 113 -0.28 -14.92 7.89
N GLY A 114 -0.33 -13.96 6.97
CA GLY A 114 -1.59 -13.32 6.56
C GLY A 114 -2.60 -14.37 6.09
N SER A 115 -2.18 -15.25 5.17
CA SER A 115 -3.02 -16.31 4.60
C SER A 115 -2.96 -17.65 5.38
N HIS A 116 -2.75 -17.63 6.70
CA HIS A 116 -2.64 -18.86 7.51
C HIS A 116 -3.89 -19.77 7.45
N ALA A 117 -5.06 -19.20 7.12
CA ALA A 117 -6.32 -19.93 6.97
C ALA A 117 -6.56 -20.46 5.54
N LEU A 118 -5.67 -20.20 4.59
CA LEU A 118 -5.79 -20.69 3.22
C LEU A 118 -5.46 -22.19 3.17
N PRO A 119 -6.40 -23.06 2.76
CA PRO A 119 -6.19 -24.50 2.80
C PRO A 119 -5.20 -24.97 1.73
N GLY A 120 -4.45 -26.04 2.03
CA GLY A 120 -3.53 -26.67 1.09
C GLY A 120 -4.20 -27.05 -0.23
N ALA A 121 -5.44 -27.54 -0.18
CA ALA A 121 -6.22 -27.91 -1.36
C ALA A 121 -6.46 -26.74 -2.34
N TYR A 122 -6.59 -25.49 -1.84
CA TYR A 122 -6.71 -24.32 -2.70
C TYR A 122 -5.41 -24.08 -3.50
N ILE A 123 -4.28 -24.24 -2.82
CA ILE A 123 -2.94 -24.04 -3.37
C ILE A 123 -2.60 -25.16 -4.36
N ASP A 124 -2.88 -26.41 -3.99
CA ASP A 124 -2.59 -27.58 -4.83
C ASP A 124 -3.42 -27.53 -6.11
N LYS A 125 -4.69 -27.14 -6.04
CA LYS A 125 -5.53 -26.97 -7.24
C LYS A 125 -4.96 -25.93 -8.22
N LEU A 126 -4.43 -24.80 -7.73
CA LEU A 126 -3.75 -23.82 -8.57
C LEU A 126 -2.47 -24.38 -9.19
N ARG A 127 -1.64 -25.03 -8.37
CA ARG A 127 -0.37 -25.63 -8.83
C ARG A 127 -0.60 -26.69 -9.90
N ASP A 128 -1.55 -27.58 -9.69
CA ASP A 128 -1.89 -28.67 -10.60
C ASP A 128 -2.47 -28.13 -11.91
N GLY A 129 -3.12 -26.97 -11.87
CA GLY A 129 -3.60 -26.23 -13.04
C GLY A 129 -2.55 -25.39 -13.76
N GLY A 130 -1.27 -25.47 -13.38
CA GLY A 130 -0.17 -24.76 -14.04
C GLY A 130 0.14 -23.36 -13.50
N VAL A 131 -0.50 -22.94 -12.40
CA VAL A 131 -0.22 -21.65 -11.76
C VAL A 131 0.98 -21.77 -10.82
N GLN A 132 1.93 -20.84 -10.95
CA GLN A 132 3.09 -20.76 -10.08
C GLN A 132 2.71 -20.02 -8.79
N ILE A 133 2.24 -20.75 -7.79
CA ILE A 133 1.85 -20.20 -6.49
C ILE A 133 2.89 -20.47 -5.40
N LYS A 134 3.33 -19.43 -4.69
CA LYS A 134 4.35 -19.50 -3.64
C LYS A 134 3.95 -18.67 -2.41
N ALA A 135 4.33 -19.18 -1.25
CA ALA A 135 4.20 -18.44 0.00
C ALA A 135 5.45 -17.58 0.23
N PHE A 136 5.27 -16.28 0.44
CA PHE A 136 6.29 -15.44 1.05
C PHE A 136 6.46 -15.88 2.51
N ALA A 137 7.66 -16.31 2.85
CA ALA A 137 8.00 -16.76 4.19
C ALA A 137 9.41 -16.32 4.55
N THR A 138 9.60 -15.89 5.78
CA THR A 138 10.92 -15.63 6.33
C THR A 138 11.64 -16.95 6.54
N ARG A 139 12.86 -17.08 6.00
CA ARG A 139 13.64 -18.33 6.05
C ARG A 139 13.87 -18.77 7.50
N GLY A 140 13.56 -20.03 7.80
CA GLY A 140 13.81 -20.63 9.11
C GLY A 140 15.31 -20.83 9.37
N GLY A 141 15.76 -20.50 10.59
CA GLY A 141 17.14 -20.70 11.06
C GLY A 141 17.35 -20.10 12.46
N TRP A 142 18.28 -20.65 13.25
CA TRP A 142 18.50 -20.24 14.65
C TRP A 142 18.98 -18.78 14.80
N LEU A 143 19.65 -18.23 13.78
CA LEU A 143 20.06 -16.82 13.69
C LEU A 143 18.94 -15.88 13.19
N ASN A 144 17.81 -16.42 12.72
CA ASN A 144 16.81 -15.70 11.93
C ASN A 144 15.48 -15.45 12.68
N ARG A 145 15.50 -15.62 14.01
CA ARG A 145 14.30 -15.54 14.89
C ARG A 145 13.66 -14.15 14.88
N PHE A 146 14.44 -13.10 14.58
CA PHE A 146 13.95 -11.73 14.43
C PHE A 146 13.22 -11.47 13.11
N GLN A 147 13.43 -12.30 12.09
CA GLN A 147 12.74 -12.18 10.80
C GLN A 147 11.31 -12.74 10.83
N ILE A 148 10.93 -13.53 11.85
CA ILE A 148 9.59 -14.15 11.97
C ILE A 148 8.46 -13.11 11.89
N ASN A 149 8.76 -11.86 12.26
CA ASN A 149 7.80 -10.76 12.25
C ASN A 149 7.63 -10.08 10.89
N PHE A 150 8.50 -10.34 9.91
CA PHE A 150 8.38 -9.69 8.60
C PHE A 150 7.16 -10.21 7.86
N ARG A 151 6.37 -9.29 7.32
CA ARG A 151 5.17 -9.60 6.54
C ARG A 151 5.26 -8.93 5.20
N ASN A 152 4.89 -9.66 4.17
CA ASN A 152 4.69 -9.04 2.88
C ASN A 152 3.29 -8.44 2.83
N HIS A 153 3.19 -7.15 3.11
CA HIS A 153 1.93 -6.43 3.16
C HIS A 153 1.58 -5.75 1.82
N ARG A 154 2.34 -6.03 0.77
CA ARG A 154 2.12 -5.48 -0.56
C ARG A 154 0.93 -6.14 -1.25
N LYS A 155 0.17 -5.34 -2.00
CA LYS A 155 -0.90 -5.81 -2.88
C LYS A 155 -0.65 -5.30 -4.29
N ILE A 156 -0.26 -6.20 -5.18
CA ILE A 156 0.15 -5.90 -6.55
C ILE A 156 -0.59 -6.87 -7.47
N VAL A 157 -1.23 -6.35 -8.51
CA VAL A 157 -1.61 -7.16 -9.68
C VAL A 157 -1.05 -6.50 -10.92
N VAL A 158 -0.27 -7.24 -11.70
CA VAL A 158 0.20 -6.79 -13.02
C VAL A 158 -0.27 -7.78 -14.08
N VAL A 159 -0.89 -7.25 -15.13
CA VAL A 159 -1.34 -8.02 -16.28
C VAL A 159 -0.58 -7.58 -17.52
N ASP A 160 0.09 -8.54 -18.15
CA ASP A 160 0.86 -8.43 -19.39
C ASP A 160 1.96 -7.34 -19.40
N GLY A 161 2.34 -6.82 -18.22
CA GLY A 161 3.21 -5.66 -18.10
C GLY A 161 2.57 -4.34 -18.54
N LEU A 162 1.25 -4.34 -18.83
CA LEU A 162 0.51 -3.21 -19.39
C LEU A 162 -0.39 -2.52 -18.36
N LYS A 163 -1.06 -3.30 -17.50
CA LYS A 163 -1.98 -2.81 -16.48
C LYS A 163 -1.48 -3.23 -15.09
N GLY A 164 -1.35 -2.28 -14.18
CA GLY A 164 -1.00 -2.47 -12.79
C GLY A 164 -2.14 -2.09 -11.85
N TYR A 165 -2.22 -2.74 -10.70
CA TYR A 165 -3.16 -2.45 -9.62
C TYR A 165 -2.42 -2.47 -8.28
N ILE A 166 -2.69 -1.47 -7.45
CA ILE A 166 -2.07 -1.26 -6.14
C ILE A 166 -3.07 -0.63 -5.17
N GLY A 167 -3.03 -1.01 -3.89
CA GLY A 167 -3.81 -0.35 -2.83
C GLY A 167 -3.93 -1.18 -1.56
N GLY A 168 -5.04 -1.04 -0.83
CA GLY A 168 -5.23 -1.63 0.50
C GLY A 168 -5.98 -2.97 0.58
N HIS A 169 -6.82 -3.31 -0.40
CA HIS A 169 -7.64 -4.55 -0.44
C HIS A 169 -6.81 -5.84 -0.46
N ASN A 170 -7.25 -6.85 0.31
CA ASN A 170 -6.85 -8.24 0.11
C ASN A 170 -8.00 -9.05 -0.52
N VAL A 171 -7.80 -10.36 -0.74
CA VAL A 171 -8.79 -11.22 -1.39
C VAL A 171 -9.61 -11.98 -0.34
N GLY A 172 -10.90 -11.64 -0.24
CA GLY A 172 -11.88 -12.22 0.66
C GLY A 172 -13.22 -11.48 0.63
N ASP A 173 -14.30 -12.13 1.06
CA ASP A 173 -15.66 -11.61 1.03
C ASP A 173 -15.86 -10.39 1.95
N GLU A 174 -15.02 -10.22 3.00
CA GLU A 174 -15.03 -9.01 3.83
C GLU A 174 -14.68 -7.75 3.03
N TYR A 175 -13.75 -7.86 2.07
CA TYR A 175 -13.30 -6.72 1.25
C TYR A 175 -14.34 -6.30 0.21
N MET A 176 -15.33 -7.16 -0.04
CA MET A 176 -16.56 -6.85 -0.76
C MET A 176 -17.64 -6.23 0.14
N GLY A 177 -17.34 -5.98 1.42
CA GLY A 177 -18.28 -5.42 2.38
C GLY A 177 -19.34 -6.40 2.88
N LEU A 178 -19.09 -7.72 2.78
CA LEU A 178 -20.10 -8.75 3.06
C LEU A 178 -20.04 -9.36 4.47
N LYS A 179 -19.09 -8.94 5.33
CA LYS A 179 -18.90 -9.52 6.68
C LYS A 179 -19.13 -8.49 7.81
N PRO A 180 -20.35 -8.41 8.39
CA PRO A 180 -20.59 -7.71 9.65
C PRO A 180 -19.77 -8.30 10.81
N PRO A 181 -19.41 -7.52 11.85
CA PRO A 181 -19.80 -6.12 12.10
C PRO A 181 -18.89 -5.08 11.42
N LEU A 182 -17.87 -5.50 10.67
CA LEU A 182 -16.92 -4.59 10.02
C LEU A 182 -17.42 -4.07 8.66
N ALA A 183 -18.49 -4.64 8.12
CA ALA A 183 -19.17 -4.15 6.93
C ALA A 183 -19.84 -2.77 7.13
N PRO A 184 -19.90 -1.91 6.09
CA PRO A 184 -19.18 -2.05 4.82
C PRO A 184 -17.67 -1.84 5.00
N TRP A 185 -16.87 -2.50 4.16
CA TRP A 185 -15.42 -2.34 4.14
C TRP A 185 -15.04 -1.19 3.20
N ARG A 186 -14.45 -0.13 3.76
CA ARG A 186 -14.07 1.08 3.02
C ARG A 186 -12.57 1.06 2.74
N ASP A 187 -12.18 0.92 1.49
CA ASP A 187 -10.77 0.86 1.08
C ASP A 187 -10.59 1.42 -0.33
N THR A 188 -9.34 1.55 -0.79
CA THR A 188 -9.01 2.23 -2.04
C THR A 188 -7.87 1.51 -2.78
N HIS A 189 -8.00 1.47 -4.09
CA HIS A 189 -6.99 0.99 -5.03
C HIS A 189 -6.79 2.00 -6.15
N VAL A 190 -5.68 1.85 -6.86
CA VAL A 190 -5.38 2.58 -8.09
C VAL A 190 -5.09 1.57 -9.18
N GLN A 191 -5.77 1.73 -10.31
CA GLN A 191 -5.32 1.14 -11.57
C GLN A 191 -4.33 2.10 -12.22
N VAL A 192 -3.23 1.55 -12.74
CA VAL A 192 -2.23 2.31 -13.47
C VAL A 192 -1.86 1.65 -14.79
N ILE A 193 -1.67 2.46 -15.81
CA ILE A 193 -1.17 2.08 -17.14
C ILE A 193 -0.06 3.05 -17.48
N GLY A 194 1.11 2.55 -17.88
CA GLY A 194 2.25 3.40 -18.21
C GLY A 194 3.56 2.87 -17.64
N PRO A 195 4.64 3.66 -17.75
CA PRO A 195 5.99 3.25 -17.38
C PRO A 195 6.13 2.75 -15.93
N VAL A 196 5.32 3.26 -14.99
CA VAL A 196 5.40 2.86 -13.57
C VAL A 196 4.99 1.40 -13.32
N VAL A 197 4.34 0.74 -14.28
CA VAL A 197 4.08 -0.71 -14.23
C VAL A 197 5.40 -1.50 -14.21
N ALA A 198 6.49 -0.97 -14.78
CA ALA A 198 7.82 -1.56 -14.67
C ALA A 198 8.29 -1.62 -13.20
N CYS A 199 8.07 -0.55 -12.42
CA CYS A 199 8.43 -0.52 -11.00
C CYS A 199 7.59 -1.51 -10.18
N LEU A 200 6.30 -1.68 -10.51
CA LEU A 200 5.45 -2.69 -9.86
C LEU A 200 5.97 -4.10 -10.14
N GLN A 201 6.39 -4.36 -11.37
CA GLN A 201 7.01 -5.63 -11.77
C GLN A 201 8.35 -5.87 -11.07
N GLU A 202 9.19 -4.85 -10.94
CA GLU A 202 10.45 -4.92 -10.19
C GLU A 202 10.20 -5.27 -8.72
N SER A 203 9.25 -4.58 -8.06
CA SER A 203 8.87 -4.87 -6.67
C SER A 203 8.36 -6.31 -6.50
N PHE A 204 7.55 -6.81 -7.43
CA PHE A 204 7.09 -8.19 -7.41
C PHE A 204 8.24 -9.17 -7.63
N ALA A 205 9.13 -8.90 -8.57
CA ALA A 205 10.26 -9.77 -8.89
C ALA A 205 11.25 -9.89 -7.73
N GLU A 206 11.49 -8.80 -6.98
CA GLU A 206 12.29 -8.82 -5.75
C GLU A 206 11.69 -9.79 -4.71
N ASP A 207 10.39 -9.68 -4.46
CA ASP A 207 9.69 -10.51 -3.48
C ASP A 207 9.56 -11.97 -3.95
N TRP A 208 9.36 -12.18 -5.25
CA TRP A 208 9.37 -13.51 -5.86
C TRP A 208 10.74 -14.15 -5.72
N PHE A 209 11.82 -13.45 -6.10
CA PHE A 209 13.19 -13.93 -5.99
C PHE A 209 13.58 -14.21 -4.53
N TRP A 210 13.10 -13.40 -3.58
CA TRP A 210 13.27 -13.67 -2.16
C TRP A 210 12.72 -15.05 -1.78
N ALA A 211 11.52 -15.39 -2.28
CA ALA A 211 10.82 -16.64 -2.00
C ALA A 211 11.36 -17.84 -2.78
N THR A 212 11.77 -17.66 -4.05
CA THR A 212 12.05 -18.78 -4.98
C THR A 212 13.50 -18.87 -5.42
N ARG A 213 14.25 -17.76 -5.44
CA ARG A 213 15.55 -17.61 -6.13
C ARG A 213 15.48 -17.73 -7.64
N GLU A 214 14.28 -17.55 -8.19
CA GLU A 214 14.03 -17.47 -9.62
C GLU A 214 13.43 -16.09 -9.91
N LEU A 215 13.54 -15.62 -11.14
CA LEU A 215 12.87 -14.40 -11.58
C LEU A 215 11.61 -14.75 -12.36
N PRO A 216 10.52 -14.00 -12.15
CA PRO A 216 9.35 -14.12 -13.01
C PRO A 216 9.65 -13.50 -14.39
N PRO A 217 8.89 -13.84 -15.44
CA PRO A 217 8.94 -13.12 -16.70
C PRO A 217 8.52 -11.68 -16.44
N LEU A 218 9.37 -10.74 -16.86
CA LEU A 218 9.08 -9.32 -16.85
C LEU A 218 8.77 -8.89 -18.27
N SER A 219 7.66 -8.20 -18.47
CA SER A 219 7.27 -7.69 -19.78
C SER A 219 7.24 -6.18 -19.73
N LEU A 220 8.05 -5.55 -20.57
CA LEU A 220 8.01 -4.11 -20.79
C LEU A 220 7.35 -3.86 -22.16
N PRO A 221 6.31 -3.03 -22.24
CA PRO A 221 5.77 -2.58 -23.52
C PRO A 221 6.82 -1.76 -24.27
N ASP A 222 6.80 -1.84 -25.60
CA ASP A 222 7.68 -1.02 -26.45
C ASP A 222 7.25 0.45 -26.46
N GLU A 223 5.95 0.70 -26.27
CA GLU A 223 5.35 2.03 -26.29
C GLU A 223 4.47 2.23 -25.04
N PHE A 224 4.49 3.45 -24.52
CA PHE A 224 3.61 3.92 -23.46
C PHE A 224 2.77 5.08 -23.99
N PRO A 225 1.64 5.42 -23.33
CA PRO A 225 0.95 6.68 -23.63
C PRO A 225 1.94 7.85 -23.54
N GLU A 226 1.81 8.87 -24.39
CA GLU A 226 2.66 10.07 -24.34
C GLU A 226 2.02 11.21 -23.52
N ASP A 227 0.79 10.98 -23.04
CA ASP A 227 -0.03 11.89 -22.27
C ASP A 227 -0.36 11.26 -20.91
N GLY A 228 0.27 11.74 -19.84
CA GLY A 228 -0.03 11.21 -18.52
C GLY A 228 0.63 11.93 -17.37
N VAL A 229 0.29 11.45 -16.19
CA VAL A 229 0.71 12.02 -14.92
C VAL A 229 2.07 11.48 -14.51
N LEU A 230 2.73 12.24 -13.63
CA LEU A 230 3.94 11.80 -12.97
C LEU A 230 3.58 10.82 -11.86
N CYS A 231 4.14 9.61 -11.92
CA CYS A 231 4.00 8.60 -10.88
C CYS A 231 5.35 8.23 -10.32
N GLN A 232 5.40 7.95 -9.02
CA GLN A 232 6.54 7.32 -8.39
C GLN A 232 6.07 6.17 -7.52
N LEU A 233 6.63 4.98 -7.75
CA LEU A 233 6.46 3.88 -6.82
C LEU A 233 7.50 4.02 -5.70
N LEU A 234 7.02 4.04 -4.46
CA LEU A 234 7.87 3.92 -3.28
C LEU A 234 7.65 2.53 -2.69
N THR A 235 8.73 1.75 -2.63
CA THR A 235 8.76 0.49 -1.89
C THR A 235 9.51 0.70 -0.59
N SER A 236 9.04 0.04 0.47
CA SER A 236 9.78 -0.02 1.74
C SER A 236 9.82 -1.43 2.26
N GLY A 237 10.82 -1.73 3.08
CA GLY A 237 10.92 -3.02 3.74
C GLY A 237 11.89 -3.03 4.92
N PRO A 238 11.85 -4.10 5.73
CA PRO A 238 12.69 -4.22 6.93
C PRO A 238 14.18 -4.37 6.64
N ALA A 239 14.57 -4.55 5.37
CA ALA A 239 15.95 -4.67 4.93
C ALA A 239 16.55 -3.33 4.45
N ASP A 240 15.77 -2.26 4.49
CA ASP A 240 16.19 -0.93 4.04
C ASP A 240 17.25 -0.35 5.00
N ALA A 241 18.14 0.48 4.46
CA ALA A 241 19.18 1.13 5.25
C ALA A 241 18.66 2.27 6.14
N GLN A 242 17.46 2.77 5.86
CA GLN A 242 16.74 3.77 6.63
C GLN A 242 15.31 3.26 6.92
N GLU A 243 14.60 3.90 7.84
CA GLU A 243 13.16 3.67 8.05
C GLU A 243 12.35 4.32 6.92
N THR A 244 12.48 3.80 5.69
CA THR A 244 11.96 4.39 4.44
C THR A 244 10.49 4.80 4.53
N CYS A 245 9.65 3.96 5.13
CA CYS A 245 8.22 4.21 5.27
C CYS A 245 7.93 5.36 6.26
N SER A 246 8.64 5.44 7.39
CA SER A 246 8.53 6.58 8.31
C SER A 246 8.99 7.87 7.64
N LEU A 247 10.14 7.84 6.96
CA LEU A 247 10.68 8.99 6.22
C LEU A 247 9.77 9.45 5.09
N PHE A 248 9.04 8.54 4.44
CA PHE A 248 8.01 8.88 3.47
C PHE A 248 6.93 9.77 4.08
N PHE A 249 6.35 9.37 5.22
CA PHE A 249 5.33 10.18 5.88
C PHE A 249 5.90 11.53 6.34
N VAL A 250 7.12 11.55 6.89
CA VAL A 250 7.78 12.80 7.30
C VAL A 250 7.95 13.77 6.12
N GLU A 251 8.46 13.30 4.99
CA GLU A 251 8.65 14.16 3.81
C GLU A 251 7.32 14.62 3.21
N ALA A 252 6.31 13.74 3.12
CA ALA A 252 4.97 14.12 2.65
C ALA A 252 4.33 15.20 3.54
N ILE A 253 4.44 15.08 4.87
CA ILE A 253 3.92 16.07 5.83
C ILE A 253 4.72 17.38 5.79
N HIS A 254 6.03 17.32 5.52
CA HIS A 254 6.86 18.50 5.38
C HIS A 254 6.62 19.24 4.06
N ALA A 255 6.27 18.53 2.99
CA ALA A 255 5.95 19.11 1.70
C ALA A 255 4.64 19.92 1.71
N ALA A 256 3.73 19.64 2.64
CA ALA A 256 2.45 20.32 2.74
C ALA A 256 2.58 21.80 3.12
N GLU A 257 2.00 22.66 2.26
CA GLU A 257 1.88 24.11 2.46
C GLU A 257 0.47 24.55 2.90
N GLU A 258 -0.58 23.92 2.37
CA GLU A 258 -1.98 24.23 2.65
C GLU A 258 -2.67 23.14 3.47
N ARG A 259 -2.51 21.87 3.08
CA ARG A 259 -3.17 20.73 3.75
C ARG A 259 -2.40 19.43 3.65
N VAL A 260 -2.59 18.58 4.65
CA VAL A 260 -2.24 17.16 4.58
C VAL A 260 -3.34 16.32 5.22
N TRP A 261 -4.01 15.51 4.40
CA TRP A 261 -5.06 14.60 4.86
C TRP A 261 -4.56 13.17 4.74
N ILE A 262 -4.69 12.40 5.82
CA ILE A 262 -4.22 11.01 5.87
C ILE A 262 -5.36 10.11 6.36
N THR A 263 -5.59 9.02 5.64
CA THR A 263 -6.46 7.93 6.09
C THR A 263 -5.60 6.72 6.40
N SER A 264 -5.83 6.07 7.53
CA SER A 264 -5.13 4.83 7.89
C SER A 264 -6.01 3.98 8.81
N PRO A 265 -6.00 2.64 8.70
CA PRO A 265 -6.70 1.79 9.68
C PRO A 265 -6.09 1.91 11.08
N TYR A 266 -4.79 2.21 11.17
CA TYR A 266 -4.07 2.29 12.42
C TYR A 266 -3.23 3.57 12.48
N PHE A 267 -3.15 4.18 13.68
CA PHE A 267 -2.39 5.39 13.92
C PHE A 267 -1.54 5.22 15.17
N ILE A 268 -0.33 4.70 14.97
CA ILE A 268 0.65 4.48 16.03
C ILE A 268 1.98 5.01 15.50
N PRO A 269 2.07 6.34 15.24
CA PRO A 269 3.24 6.94 14.62
C PRO A 269 4.47 6.83 15.52
N ASP A 270 5.65 6.98 14.94
CA ASP A 270 6.87 7.19 15.69
C ASP A 270 7.06 8.67 16.05
N GLU A 271 8.16 8.97 16.73
CA GLU A 271 8.46 10.33 17.17
C GLU A 271 8.70 11.29 15.99
N ALA A 272 9.27 10.81 14.88
CA ALA A 272 9.57 11.63 13.71
C ALA A 272 8.27 12.06 13.01
N VAL A 273 7.36 11.12 12.77
CA VAL A 273 6.04 11.41 12.19
C VAL A 273 5.21 12.29 13.12
N THR A 274 5.24 12.04 14.43
CA THR A 274 4.53 12.87 15.42
C THR A 274 5.05 14.32 15.42
N ALA A 275 6.37 14.49 15.36
CA ALA A 275 6.99 15.81 15.27
C ALA A 275 6.63 16.52 13.95
N ALA A 276 6.64 15.79 12.83
CA ALA A 276 6.26 16.34 11.52
C ALA A 276 4.81 16.84 11.50
N LEU A 277 3.86 16.05 12.02
CA LEU A 277 2.45 16.45 12.14
C LEU A 277 2.30 17.71 13.01
N THR A 278 2.98 17.75 14.14
CA THR A 278 2.95 18.91 15.06
C THR A 278 3.50 20.16 14.38
N LEU A 279 4.63 20.04 13.66
CA LEU A 279 5.21 21.15 12.92
C LEU A 279 4.30 21.64 11.79
N ALA A 280 3.61 20.74 11.08
CA ALA A 280 2.66 21.13 10.05
C ALA A 280 1.51 21.96 10.63
N VAL A 281 0.94 21.53 11.76
CA VAL A 281 -0.09 22.33 12.47
C VAL A 281 0.46 23.71 12.87
N LEU A 282 1.68 23.77 13.40
CA LEU A 282 2.30 25.06 13.79
C LEU A 282 2.60 25.97 12.59
N ARG A 283 2.77 25.42 11.38
CA ARG A 283 2.86 26.20 10.13
C ARG A 283 1.51 26.72 9.65
N GLY A 284 0.40 26.26 10.21
CA GLY A 284 -0.96 26.62 9.80
C GLY A 284 -1.57 25.71 8.73
N VAL A 285 -0.95 24.54 8.47
CA VAL A 285 -1.46 23.54 7.51
C VAL A 285 -2.73 22.88 8.07
N ASP A 286 -3.74 22.64 7.23
CA ASP A 286 -4.93 21.84 7.60
C ASP A 286 -4.57 20.35 7.65
N VAL A 287 -4.24 19.87 8.86
CA VAL A 287 -3.86 18.47 9.11
C VAL A 287 -5.10 17.68 9.54
N ARG A 288 -5.51 16.69 8.74
CA ARG A 288 -6.64 15.80 9.04
C ARG A 288 -6.25 14.34 9.04
N LEU A 289 -6.75 13.59 10.03
CA LEU A 289 -6.61 12.14 10.11
C LEU A 289 -7.99 11.47 10.10
N LEU A 290 -8.21 10.50 9.23
CA LEU A 290 -9.40 9.66 9.23
C LEU A 290 -9.05 8.24 9.69
N LEU A 291 -9.68 7.78 10.77
CA LEU A 291 -9.43 6.51 11.43
C LEU A 291 -10.72 5.67 11.55
N PRO A 292 -10.63 4.34 11.75
CA PRO A 292 -11.81 3.50 11.98
C PRO A 292 -12.53 3.86 13.29
N SER A 293 -13.86 3.78 13.32
CA SER A 293 -14.64 3.78 14.58
C SER A 293 -14.77 2.39 15.22
N ARG A 294 -14.56 1.31 14.45
CA ARG A 294 -14.74 -0.08 14.88
C ARG A 294 -13.39 -0.80 14.99
N PRO A 295 -13.13 -1.56 16.08
CA PRO A 295 -11.92 -2.36 16.20
C PRO A 295 -12.03 -3.67 15.42
N ASP A 296 -11.10 -3.91 14.52
CA ASP A 296 -10.74 -5.25 14.04
C ASP A 296 -9.78 -5.95 15.03
N HIS A 297 -8.88 -5.17 15.65
CA HIS A 297 -7.98 -5.58 16.71
C HIS A 297 -8.06 -4.64 17.91
N TYR A 298 -8.66 -5.10 19.02
CA TYR A 298 -8.91 -4.28 20.21
C TYR A 298 -7.67 -3.60 20.80
N VAL A 299 -6.52 -4.30 20.84
CA VAL A 299 -5.27 -3.73 21.40
C VAL A 299 -4.73 -2.62 20.50
N VAL A 300 -4.69 -2.85 19.18
CA VAL A 300 -4.23 -1.86 18.19
C VAL A 300 -5.18 -0.65 18.19
N TYR A 301 -6.49 -0.89 18.23
CA TYR A 301 -7.50 0.16 18.31
C TYR A 301 -7.35 1.01 19.58
N ALA A 302 -7.11 0.39 20.73
CA ALA A 302 -6.87 1.11 21.97
C ALA A 302 -5.60 1.97 21.89
N ALA A 303 -4.49 1.42 21.39
CA ALA A 303 -3.26 2.18 21.18
C ALA A 303 -3.46 3.35 20.21
N SER A 304 -4.08 3.09 19.05
CA SER A 304 -4.43 4.09 18.04
C SER A 304 -5.31 5.21 18.61
N SER A 305 -6.27 4.87 19.47
CA SER A 305 -7.10 5.86 20.17
C SER A 305 -6.28 6.75 21.09
N LEU A 306 -5.26 6.21 21.78
CA LEU A 306 -4.42 7.02 22.63
C LEU A 306 -3.57 8.03 21.82
N TYR A 307 -2.90 7.57 20.76
CA TYR A 307 -2.17 8.46 19.86
C TYR A 307 -3.06 9.50 19.20
N ALA A 308 -4.30 9.14 18.83
CA ALA A 308 -5.27 10.08 18.29
C ALA A 308 -5.58 11.24 19.23
N PHE A 309 -5.76 10.99 20.54
CA PHE A 309 -5.97 12.08 21.50
C PHE A 309 -4.74 12.98 21.66
N ASP A 310 -3.52 12.43 21.59
CA ASP A 310 -2.30 13.24 21.59
C ASP A 310 -2.20 14.12 20.33
N ALA A 311 -2.56 13.58 19.16
CA ALA A 311 -2.63 14.35 17.92
C ALA A 311 -3.68 15.48 17.98
N VAL A 312 -4.87 15.22 18.54
CA VAL A 312 -5.90 16.25 18.76
C VAL A 312 -5.37 17.37 19.66
N ARG A 313 -4.62 17.05 20.72
CA ARG A 313 -3.99 18.06 21.60
C ARG A 313 -2.90 18.86 20.89
N ALA A 314 -2.25 18.28 19.88
CA ALA A 314 -1.29 18.97 19.02
C ALA A 314 -1.96 19.83 17.92
N GLY A 315 -3.30 19.81 17.84
CA GLY A 315 -4.09 20.58 16.88
C GLY A 315 -4.40 19.87 15.57
N VAL A 316 -4.08 18.57 15.46
CA VAL A 316 -4.51 17.74 14.33
C VAL A 316 -6.01 17.45 14.44
N ARG A 317 -6.75 17.59 13.34
CA ARG A 317 -8.17 17.24 13.30
C ARG A 317 -8.33 15.75 13.05
N VAL A 318 -8.87 15.01 14.02
CA VAL A 318 -8.99 13.55 13.93
C VAL A 318 -10.46 13.14 13.83
N PHE A 319 -10.76 12.30 12.85
CA PHE A 319 -12.11 11.83 12.52
C PHE A 319 -12.21 10.31 12.66
N ARG A 320 -13.37 9.83 13.10
CA ARG A 320 -13.69 8.39 13.22
C ARG A 320 -14.80 8.04 12.23
N TYR A 321 -14.46 7.24 11.22
CA TYR A 321 -15.41 6.79 10.20
C TYR A 321 -16.45 5.82 10.78
N GLU A 322 -17.73 6.17 10.72
CA GLU A 322 -18.82 5.47 11.42
C GLU A 322 -19.51 4.32 10.64
N PRO A 323 -19.69 4.39 9.30
CA PRO A 323 -20.50 3.43 8.58
C PRO A 323 -20.04 1.98 8.71
N GLY A 324 -18.72 1.75 8.73
CA GLY A 324 -18.11 0.42 8.74
C GLY A 324 -16.63 0.47 9.11
N PHE A 325 -15.84 -0.46 8.59
CA PHE A 325 -14.40 -0.48 8.83
C PHE A 325 -13.63 0.27 7.73
N LEU A 326 -12.82 1.23 8.16
CA LEU A 326 -11.96 2.03 7.29
C LEU A 326 -10.60 1.35 7.17
N HIS A 327 -10.20 0.98 5.96
CA HIS A 327 -8.92 0.33 5.70
C HIS A 327 -8.11 1.03 4.61
N GLN A 328 -8.45 2.26 4.26
CA GLN A 328 -7.70 3.07 3.31
C GLN A 328 -6.30 3.43 3.82
N LYS A 329 -5.34 3.56 2.90
CA LYS A 329 -3.99 4.13 3.12
C LYS A 329 -3.75 5.19 2.07
N VAL A 330 -4.31 6.36 2.32
CA VAL A 330 -4.35 7.48 1.39
C VAL A 330 -3.71 8.67 2.07
N VAL A 331 -2.81 9.33 1.38
CA VAL A 331 -2.25 10.64 1.75
C VAL A 331 -2.59 11.61 0.63
N LEU A 332 -3.18 12.74 0.97
CA LEU A 332 -3.41 13.87 0.06
C LEU A 332 -2.63 15.06 0.61
N VAL A 333 -1.72 15.61 -0.19
CA VAL A 333 -0.91 16.78 0.14
C VAL A 333 -1.29 17.88 -0.85
N ASP A 334 -1.77 19.00 -0.30
CA ASP A 334 -2.21 20.17 -1.05
C ASP A 334 -3.19 19.78 -2.18
N ASN A 335 -3.01 20.34 -3.38
CA ASN A 335 -3.94 20.14 -4.50
C ASN A 335 -3.37 19.26 -5.62
N GLU A 336 -2.15 18.73 -5.45
CA GLU A 336 -1.42 18.10 -6.56
C GLU A 336 -0.83 16.73 -6.22
N ILE A 337 -0.57 16.42 -4.95
CA ILE A 337 0.15 15.21 -4.57
C ILE A 337 -0.80 14.24 -3.86
N THR A 338 -0.88 13.01 -4.36
CA THR A 338 -1.53 11.92 -3.65
C THR A 338 -0.57 10.74 -3.50
N ALA A 339 -0.76 9.95 -2.44
CA ALA A 339 -0.11 8.67 -2.28
C ALA A 339 -1.14 7.62 -1.83
N ILE A 340 -1.26 6.53 -2.59
CA ILE A 340 -2.20 5.44 -2.30
C ILE A 340 -1.46 4.11 -2.35
N GLY A 341 -1.66 3.25 -1.35
CA GLY A 341 -0.96 1.97 -1.30
C GLY A 341 -1.34 1.10 -0.11
N SER A 342 -0.34 0.44 0.47
CA SER A 342 -0.53 -0.55 1.53
C SER A 342 -0.04 -0.10 2.92
N ALA A 343 0.80 0.94 2.99
CA ALA A 343 1.47 1.34 4.23
C ALA A 343 0.52 2.00 5.24
N ASN A 344 0.36 1.39 6.42
CA ASN A 344 -0.35 2.04 7.51
C ASN A 344 0.53 3.11 8.18
N LEU A 345 -0.11 4.06 8.87
CA LEU A 345 0.56 5.05 9.71
C LEU A 345 0.91 4.46 11.10
N ASP A 346 1.66 3.34 11.11
CA ASP A 346 2.05 2.62 12.31
C ASP A 346 3.50 2.09 12.29
N ASN A 347 4.05 1.86 13.48
CA ASN A 347 5.41 1.37 13.66
C ASN A 347 5.67 0.02 12.97
N ARG A 348 4.67 -0.86 12.90
CA ARG A 348 4.77 -2.12 12.16
C ARG A 348 5.01 -1.90 10.67
N SER A 349 4.27 -1.02 10.02
CA SER A 349 4.49 -0.66 8.61
C SER A 349 5.83 0.05 8.42
N PHE A 350 6.28 0.81 9.43
CA PHE A 350 7.55 1.54 9.35
C PHE A 350 8.78 0.64 9.37
N ARG A 351 8.72 -0.50 10.07
CA ARG A 351 9.91 -1.29 10.40
C ARG A 351 9.85 -2.78 10.05
N LEU A 352 8.66 -3.37 9.97
CA LEU A 352 8.50 -4.82 9.93
C LEU A 352 7.86 -5.32 8.64
N ASN A 353 7.00 -4.53 8.02
CA ASN A 353 6.32 -4.93 6.79
C ASN A 353 7.10 -4.51 5.55
N PHE A 354 6.97 -5.32 4.50
CA PHE A 354 7.19 -4.85 3.14
C PHE A 354 5.93 -4.11 2.69
N GLU A 355 6.07 -2.85 2.32
CA GLU A 355 4.97 -1.98 1.90
C GLU A 355 5.25 -1.38 0.52
N LEU A 356 4.22 -0.84 -0.10
CA LEU A 356 4.33 -0.02 -1.29
C LEU A 356 3.33 1.14 -1.27
N MET A 357 3.73 2.28 -1.82
CA MET A 357 2.88 3.46 -2.05
C MET A 357 3.09 3.96 -3.48
N LEU A 358 2.01 4.23 -4.20
CA LEU A 358 2.07 4.94 -5.48
C LEU A 358 1.83 6.41 -5.23
N LEU A 359 2.86 7.22 -5.40
CA LEU A 359 2.75 8.67 -5.41
C LEU A 359 2.34 9.12 -6.82
N THR A 360 1.40 10.05 -6.90
CA THR A 360 0.97 10.70 -8.14
C THR A 360 1.06 12.21 -7.97
N VAL A 361 1.55 12.90 -9.01
CA VAL A 361 1.56 14.36 -9.04
C VAL A 361 0.67 14.82 -10.20
N ASP A 362 -0.56 15.21 -9.86
CA ASP A 362 -1.61 15.61 -10.79
C ASP A 362 -2.78 16.27 -10.05
N SER A 363 -3.25 17.42 -10.53
CA SER A 363 -4.34 18.17 -9.90
C SER A 363 -5.71 17.50 -10.08
N ASP A 364 -5.96 16.90 -11.25
CA ASP A 364 -7.27 16.32 -11.57
C ASP A 364 -7.51 15.04 -10.78
N PHE A 365 -6.48 14.19 -10.66
CA PHE A 365 -6.50 13.01 -9.81
C PHE A 365 -6.57 13.38 -8.33
N SER A 366 -5.83 14.41 -7.90
CA SER A 366 -5.91 14.93 -6.53
C SER A 366 -7.31 15.44 -6.19
N SER A 367 -7.99 16.11 -7.12
CA SER A 367 -9.37 16.56 -6.95
C SER A 367 -10.37 15.40 -6.80
N GLN A 368 -10.16 14.29 -7.52
CA GLN A 368 -10.95 13.07 -7.36
C GLN A 368 -10.74 12.45 -5.96
N VAL A 369 -9.48 12.38 -5.51
CA VAL A 369 -9.14 11.88 -4.17
C VAL A 369 -9.71 12.79 -3.08
N GLU A 370 -9.62 14.11 -3.24
CA GLU A 370 -10.24 15.08 -2.34
C GLU A 370 -11.74 14.89 -2.24
N SER A 371 -12.42 14.72 -3.38
CA SER A 371 -13.87 14.49 -3.43
C SER A 371 -14.26 13.22 -2.68
N MET A 372 -13.49 12.14 -2.89
CA MET A 372 -13.65 10.88 -2.17
C MET A 372 -13.46 11.06 -0.66
N LEU A 373 -12.37 11.69 -0.22
CA LEU A 373 -12.06 11.89 1.19
C LEU A 373 -13.07 12.81 1.87
N THR A 374 -13.55 13.84 1.17
CA THR A 374 -14.58 14.74 1.70
C THR A 374 -15.89 14.00 1.95
N ALA A 375 -16.28 13.09 1.04
CA ALA A 375 -17.44 12.22 1.26
C ALA A 375 -17.23 11.31 2.47
N ASP A 376 -16.02 10.76 2.65
CA ASP A 376 -15.69 9.91 3.81
C ASP A 376 -15.68 10.70 5.13
N PHE A 377 -15.17 11.93 5.15
CA PHE A 377 -15.21 12.83 6.31
C PHE A 377 -16.63 13.23 6.70
N ASN A 378 -17.53 13.40 5.73
CA ASN A 378 -18.94 13.70 6.00
C ASN A 378 -19.70 12.55 6.68
N LEU A 379 -19.15 11.34 6.63
CA LEU A 379 -19.68 10.15 7.31
C LEU A 379 -18.89 9.82 8.60
N ALA A 380 -18.05 10.75 9.06
CA ALA A 380 -17.18 10.55 10.20
C ALA A 380 -17.50 11.53 11.33
N ARG A 381 -17.20 11.10 12.56
CA ARG A 381 -17.29 11.94 13.75
C ARG A 381 -15.93 12.54 14.09
N GLU A 382 -15.83 13.86 14.17
CA GLU A 382 -14.62 14.53 14.65
C GLU A 382 -14.45 14.32 16.17
N ILE A 383 -13.24 13.94 16.61
CA ILE A 383 -12.91 13.78 18.01
C ILE A 383 -12.73 15.16 18.62
N SER A 384 -13.57 15.51 19.60
CA SER A 384 -13.49 16.81 20.25
C SER A 384 -12.28 16.92 21.20
N VAL A 385 -11.78 18.13 21.38
CA VAL A 385 -10.70 18.43 22.35
C VAL A 385 -11.15 18.08 23.78
N GLN A 386 -12.43 18.23 24.10
CA GLN A 386 -13.00 17.90 25.41
C GLN A 386 -12.93 16.39 25.70
N GLU A 387 -13.33 15.54 24.75
CA GLU A 387 -13.17 14.08 24.85
C GLU A 387 -11.71 13.66 25.09
N SER A 388 -10.76 14.40 24.51
CA SER A 388 -9.33 14.16 24.73
C SER A 388 -8.88 14.48 26.16
N HIS A 389 -9.52 15.42 26.86
CA HIS A 389 -9.11 15.86 28.20
C HIS A 389 -9.71 15.00 29.31
N GLU A 390 -10.93 14.48 29.13
CA GLU A 390 -11.62 13.66 30.14
C GLU A 390 -10.91 12.33 30.43
N THR A 391 -10.16 11.82 29.47
CA THR A 391 -9.44 10.53 29.57
C THR A 391 -8.04 10.63 30.21
N ARG A 392 -7.57 11.84 30.56
CA ARG A 392 -6.14 12.16 30.82
C ARG A 392 -5.39 11.27 31.82
N ARG A 393 -6.01 10.78 32.90
CA ARG A 393 -5.30 10.02 33.96
C ARG A 393 -5.10 8.53 33.62
N LEU A 394 -6.16 7.85 33.16
CA LEU A 394 -6.08 6.45 32.68
C LEU A 394 -5.29 6.36 31.37
N HIS A 395 -5.41 7.38 30.54
CA HIS A 395 -4.70 7.53 29.28
C HIS A 395 -3.18 7.62 29.48
N GLN A 396 -2.68 8.41 30.43
CA GLN A 396 -1.22 8.53 30.67
C GLN A 396 -0.58 7.21 31.11
N LEU A 397 -1.29 6.38 31.88
CA LEU A 397 -0.82 5.05 32.27
C LEU A 397 -0.88 4.09 31.07
N GLY A 398 -2.00 4.09 30.33
CA GLY A 398 -2.17 3.31 29.10
C GLY A 398 -1.12 3.64 28.05
N MET A 399 -0.73 4.91 27.90
CA MET A 399 0.29 5.36 26.95
C MET A 399 1.68 4.85 27.28
N ARG A 400 2.05 4.72 28.56
CA ARG A 400 3.34 4.11 28.94
C ARG A 400 3.39 2.65 28.52
N VAL A 401 2.29 1.92 28.68
CA VAL A 401 2.18 0.53 28.23
C VAL A 401 2.16 0.44 26.71
N ALA A 402 1.34 1.26 26.04
CA ALA A 402 1.24 1.30 24.59
C ALA A 402 2.59 1.61 23.94
N ARG A 403 3.38 2.55 24.49
CA ARG A 403 4.74 2.85 24.01
C ARG A 403 5.70 1.67 24.15
N LEU A 404 5.60 0.89 25.23
CA LEU A 404 6.45 -0.30 25.43
C LEU A 404 6.18 -1.39 24.39
N ILE A 405 4.94 -1.53 23.93
CA ILE A 405 4.55 -2.52 22.91
C ILE A 405 4.50 -1.94 21.48
N SER A 406 4.55 -0.61 21.34
CA SER A 406 4.44 0.09 20.05
C SER A 406 5.43 -0.36 18.97
N PRO A 407 6.68 -0.78 19.26
CA PRO A 407 7.61 -1.18 18.20
C PRO A 407 7.16 -2.41 17.38
N ILE A 408 6.20 -3.20 17.89
CA ILE A 408 5.67 -4.40 17.21
C ILE A 408 4.20 -4.27 16.76
N LEU A 409 3.54 -3.16 17.15
CA LEU A 409 2.13 -2.88 16.85
C LEU A 409 1.97 -2.22 15.49
#